data_AF-A0A354X919-F1
#
_entry.id   AF-A0A354X919-F1
#
_cell.length_a   1.000
_cell.length_b   1.000
_cell.length_c   1.000
_cell.angle_alpha   90.00
_cell.angle_beta   90.00
_cell.angle_gamma   90.00
#
_symmetry.space_group_name_H-M   'P 1'
#
loop_
_entity.id
_entity.type
_entity.pdbx_description
1 polymer ?
#
loop_
_entity_poly.entity_id
_entity_poly.type
_entity_poly.pdbx_seq_one_letter_code
_entity_poly.pdbx_strand_id
1 'polypeptide(L)' 'MNQENALGELIRACDVCGIPLEDMPDMITREEEGKLQTFCSDKCYKEYLENPELYGDFSEEEVAE' A
#
# COMPACT_ATOMS: atom_id res chain seq x y z
N MET A 1 14.54 9.32 -6.95
CA MET A 1 13.34 9.60 -7.74
C MET A 1 12.20 9.13 -6.87
N ASN A 2 11.32 10.01 -6.41
CA ASN A 2 10.23 9.60 -5.53
C ASN A 2 9.16 8.94 -6.41
N GLN A 3 8.83 7.68 -6.13
CA GLN A 3 7.66 7.05 -6.74
C GLN A 3 6.43 7.53 -5.97
N GLU A 4 5.62 8.32 -6.66
CA GLU A 4 4.35 8.81 -6.17
C GLU A 4 3.24 7.96 -6.75
N ASN A 5 2.23 7.76 -5.93
CA ASN A 5 1.10 6.91 -6.21
C ASN A 5 0.00 7.73 -6.92
N ALA A 6 -1.12 7.10 -7.33
CA ALA A 6 -2.19 7.80 -8.07
C ALA A 6 -2.84 8.96 -7.28
N LEU A 7 -2.71 8.96 -5.95
CA LEU A 7 -3.18 9.99 -5.02
C LEU A 7 -2.08 10.99 -4.63
N GLY A 8 -0.86 10.83 -5.17
CA GLY A 8 0.30 11.66 -4.83
C GLY A 8 0.95 11.28 -3.50
N GLU A 9 0.63 10.13 -2.91
CA GLU A 9 1.34 9.67 -1.71
C GLU A 9 2.64 8.96 -2.10
N LEU A 10 3.63 9.05 -1.21
CA LEU A 10 4.93 8.41 -1.42
C LEU A 10 4.82 6.90 -1.25
N ILE A 11 5.09 6.16 -2.32
CA ILE A 11 5.18 4.70 -2.27
C ILE A 11 6.51 4.34 -1.61
N ARG A 12 6.46 3.98 -0.34
CA ARG A 12 7.67 3.61 0.44
C ARG A 12 7.93 2.10 0.42
N ALA A 13 6.88 1.31 0.67
CA ALA A 13 7.00 -0.12 0.85
C ALA A 13 5.67 -0.84 0.56
N CYS A 14 5.74 -2.16 0.41
CA CYS A 14 4.58 -3.02 0.28
C CYS A 14 3.75 -3.03 1.57
N ASP A 15 2.45 -2.78 1.49
CA ASP A 15 1.55 -2.74 2.65
C ASP A 15 1.38 -4.09 3.36
N VAL A 16 1.72 -5.18 2.68
CA VAL A 16 1.59 -6.54 3.22
C VAL A 16 2.88 -7.02 3.87
N CYS A 17 4.01 -6.90 3.17
CA CYS A 17 5.28 -7.47 3.63
C CYS A 17 6.33 -6.43 4.03
N GLY A 18 6.05 -5.14 3.87
CA GLY A 18 6.92 -4.04 4.27
C GLY A 18 8.20 -3.90 3.45
N ILE A 19 8.34 -4.60 2.31
CA ILE A 19 9.55 -4.50 1.49
C ILE A 19 9.56 -3.19 0.68
N PRO A 20 10.72 -2.54 0.50
CA PRO A 20 10.82 -1.30 -0.25
C PRO A 20 10.47 -1.51 -1.73
N LEU A 21 9.65 -0.62 -2.27
CA LEU A 21 9.17 -0.67 -3.66
C LEU A 21 9.84 0.36 -4.58
N GLU A 22 10.76 1.18 -4.05
CA GLU A 22 11.42 2.27 -4.76
C GLU A 22 12.10 1.83 -6.07
N ASP A 23 12.57 0.58 -6.14
CA ASP A 23 13.23 -0.03 -7.30
C ASP A 23 12.40 -1.15 -7.98
N MET A 24 11.11 -1.30 -7.62
CA MET A 24 10.24 -2.31 -8.26
C MET A 24 9.42 -1.70 -9.41
N PRO A 25 9.67 -2.10 -10.67
CA PRO A 25 8.86 -1.63 -11.80
C PRO A 25 7.52 -2.35 -11.90
N ASP A 26 7.39 -3.54 -11.31
CA ASP A 26 6.23 -4.45 -11.43
C ASP A 26 5.42 -4.50 -10.12
N MET A 27 5.10 -3.33 -9.57
CA MET A 27 4.26 -3.21 -8.39
C MET A 27 2.78 -3.10 -8.77
N ILE A 28 1.93 -3.71 -7.96
CA ILE A 28 0.48 -3.64 -8.12
C ILE A 28 -0.03 -2.53 -7.19
N THR A 29 -0.77 -1.57 -7.73
CA THR A 29 -1.40 -0.50 -6.97
C THR A 29 -2.91 -0.70 -6.97
N ARG A 30 -3.58 -0.48 -5.84
CA ARG A 30 -5.04 -0.55 -5.75
C ARG A 30 -5.61 0.52 -4.83
N GLU A 31 -6.63 1.22 -5.32
CA GLU A 31 -7.38 2.21 -4.56
C GLU A 31 -8.53 1.50 -3.83
N GLU A 32 -8.50 1.46 -2.50
CA GLU A 32 -9.59 0.96 -1.65
C GLU A 32 -9.90 1.97 -0.54
N GLU A 33 -11.19 2.29 -0.37
CA GLU A 33 -11.69 3.22 0.66
C GLU A 33 -10.96 4.58 0.75
N GLY A 34 -10.46 5.08 -0.38
CA GLY A 34 -9.74 6.36 -0.44
C GLY A 34 -8.26 6.27 -0.06
N LYS A 35 -7.73 5.07 0.15
CA LYS A 35 -6.30 4.78 0.26
C LYS A 35 -5.81 4.09 -0.98
N LEU A 36 -4.58 4.36 -1.36
CA LEU A 36 -3.91 3.55 -2.37
C LEU A 36 -2.91 2.63 -1.69
N GLN A 37 -3.18 1.33 -1.76
CA GLN A 37 -2.28 0.30 -1.31
C GLN A 37 -1.39 -0.18 -2.44
N THR A 38 -0.19 -0.59 -2.06
CA THR A 38 0.85 -1.02 -2.98
C THR A 38 1.39 -2.38 -2.60
N PHE A 39 1.51 -3.25 -3.60
CA PHE A 39 1.92 -4.63 -3.42
C PHE A 39 3.12 -4.94 -4.30
N CYS A 40 4.12 -5.60 -3.71
CA CYS A 40 5.32 -5.99 -4.43
C CYS A 40 5.09 -7.10 -5.47
N SER A 41 4.00 -7.87 -5.34
CA SER A 41 3.76 -9.07 -6.14
C SER A 41 2.30 -9.52 -6.00
N ASP A 42 1.84 -10.35 -6.94
CA ASP A 42 0.54 -11.03 -6.88
C ASP A 42 0.32 -11.82 -5.58
N LYS A 43 1.39 -12.33 -4.97
CA LYS A 43 1.28 -13.06 -3.70
C LYS A 43 0.77 -12.14 -2.58
N CYS A 44 1.41 -11.00 -2.37
CA CYS A 44 0.98 -10.02 -1.39
C CYS A 44 -0.42 -9.50 -1.70
N TYR A 45 -0.72 -9.26 -2.98
CA TYR A 45 -2.05 -8.86 -3.40
C TYR A 45 -3.11 -9.93 -3.06
N LYS A 46 -2.81 -11.22 -3.24
CA LYS A 46 -3.73 -12.30 -2.83
C LYS A 46 -3.92 -12.38 -1.32
N GLU A 47 -2.85 -12.27 -0.54
CA GLU A 47 -2.94 -12.26 0.93
C GLU A 47 -3.79 -11.08 1.42
N TYR A 48 -3.65 -9.93 0.76
CA TYR A 48 -4.52 -8.78 0.99
C TYR A 48 -5.98 -9.09 0.63
N LEU A 49 -6.26 -9.65 -0.54
CA LEU A 49 -7.63 -10.03 -0.94
C LEU A 49 -8.28 -11.06 -0.03
N GLU A 50 -7.50 -11.93 0.59
CA GLU A 50 -8.01 -12.91 1.56
C GLU A 50 -8.48 -12.23 2.85
N ASN A 51 -7.79 -11.17 3.31
CA ASN A 51 -8.13 -10.45 4.54
C ASN A 51 -7.82 -8.94 4.41
N PRO A 52 -8.60 -8.17 3.63
CA PRO A 52 -8.28 -6.78 3.34
C PRO A 52 -8.42 -5.88 4.58
N GLU A 53 -9.30 -6.26 5.51
CA GLU A 53 -9.51 -5.57 6.79
C GLU A 53 -8.25 -5.50 7.68
N LEU A 54 -7.32 -6.45 7.53
CA LEU A 54 -6.07 -6.46 8.30
C LEU A 54 -5.06 -5.39 7.84
N TYR A 55 -5.24 -4.88 6.62
CA TYR A 55 -4.32 -3.92 5.99
C TYR A 55 -5.01 -2.62 5.59
N GLY A 56 -6.35 -2.58 5.63
CA GLY A 56 -7.17 -1.40 5.33
C GLY A 56 -7.22 -0.37 6.46
N ASP A 57 -6.82 -0.72 7.69
CA ASP A 57 -7.02 0.10 8.90
C ASP A 57 -5.71 0.72 9.43
N PHE A 58 -4.97 1.45 8.58
CA PHE A 58 -3.89 2.34 9.05
C PHE A 58 -4.20 3.83 8.84
N SER A 59 -5.48 4.21 8.74
CA SER A 59 -5.90 5.61 8.82
C SER A 59 -6.88 5.82 9.96
N GLU A 60 -6.40 5.67 11.17
CA GLU A 60 -6.79 6.61 12.21
C GLU A 60 -5.72 6.61 13.30
N GLU A 61 -4.63 7.32 13.00
CA GLU A 61 -3.99 8.11 14.05
C GLU A 61 -3.52 9.46 13.46
N GLU A 62 -4.49 10.28 13.03
CA GLU A 62 -4.39 11.72 13.20
C GLU A 62 -5.68 12.17 13.90
N VAL A 63 -5.63 12.44 15.21
CA VAL A 63 -5.70 13.82 15.76
C VAL A 63 -5.84 13.83 17.30
N ALA A 64 -5.00 14.66 17.93
CA ALA A 64 -5.20 15.40 19.19
C ALA A 64 -5.31 14.58 20.50
N GLU A 65 -4.59 14.86 21.60
CA GLU A 65 -3.98 16.09 22.15
C GLU A 65 -2.66 15.80 22.87
#